data_AF-A0A6N9Z630-F1
#
_entry.id   AF-A0A6N9Z630-F1
#
_cell.length_a   1.000
_cell.length_b   1.000
_cell.length_c   1.000
_cell.angle_alpha   90.00
_cell.angle_beta   90.00
_cell.angle_gamma   90.00
#
_symmetry.space_group_name_H-M   'P 1'
#
loop_
_entity.id
_entity.type
_entity.pdbx_description
1 polymer ?
#
loop_
_entity_poly.entity_id
_entity_poly.type
_entity_poly.pdbx_seq_one_letter_code
_entity_poly.pdbx_strand_id
1 'polypeptide(L)' 'MMRDLRLDADARRLLLSAPADGSQDLYVSAMLGIPQSRVAGERKKLLGHVLGDRGNRRR' A
#
# COMPACT_ATOMS: atom_id res chain seq x y z
N MET A 1 -18.05 10.97 1.49
CA MET A 1 -17.47 10.21 0.36
C MET A 1 -15.95 10.31 0.43
N MET A 2 -15.25 9.20 0.69
CA MET A 2 -13.77 9.18 0.67
C MET A 2 -13.29 8.69 -0.69
N ARG A 3 -12.47 9.50 -1.38
CA ARG A 3 -11.85 9.12 -2.66
C ARG A 3 -10.75 8.08 -2.43
N ASP A 4 -10.67 7.10 -3.34
CA ASP A 4 -9.53 6.20 -3.45
C ASP A 4 -8.30 6.99 -3.85
N LEU A 5 -7.20 6.73 -3.14
CA LEU A 5 -5.94 7.38 -3.39
C LEU A 5 -5.31 6.74 -4.63
N ARG A 6 -5.11 7.52 -5.70
CA ARG A 6 -4.33 7.08 -6.85
C ARG A 6 -2.84 7.16 -6.50
N LEU A 7 -2.28 6.02 -6.09
CA LEU A 7 -0.86 5.84 -5.85
C LEU A 7 -0.12 5.56 -7.17
N ASP A 8 0.93 6.32 -7.44
CA ASP A 8 1.89 6.03 -8.50
C ASP A 8 2.74 4.78 -8.18
N ALA A 9 3.59 4.38 -9.12
CA ALA A 9 4.39 3.16 -8.99
C ALA A 9 5.38 3.21 -7.82
N ASP A 10 5.97 4.37 -7.54
CA ASP A 10 6.98 4.52 -6.50
C ASP A 10 6.35 4.58 -5.11
N ALA A 11 5.18 5.21 -4.99
CA ALA A 11 4.38 5.18 -3.78
C ALA A 11 3.92 3.76 -3.42
N ARG A 12 3.57 2.94 -4.43
CA ARG A 12 3.24 1.52 -4.23
C ARG A 12 4.45 0.71 -3.77
N ARG A 13 5.62 0.94 -4.38
CA ARG A 13 6.88 0.28 -3.98
C ARG A 13 7.23 0.63 -2.54
N LEU A 14 7.12 1.90 -2.17
CA LEU A 14 7.37 2.37 -0.81
C LEU A 14 6.43 1.66 0.19
N LEU A 15 5.13 1.65 -0.08
CA LEU A 15 4.13 0.97 0.75
C LEU A 15 4.40 -0.52 0.93
N LEU A 16 4.87 -1.21 -0.11
CA LEU A 16 5.16 -2.64 -0.07
C LEU A 16 6.52 -2.97 0.57
N SER A 17 7.46 -2.03 0.57
CA SER A 17 8.77 -2.18 1.20
C SER A 17 8.76 -1.99 2.72
N ALA A 18 7.76 -1.27 3.24
CA ALA A 18 7.66 -0.95 4.65
C ALA A 18 7.26 -2.19 5.51
N PRO A 19 7.90 -2.40 6.67
CA PRO A 19 7.57 -3.48 7.61
C PRO A 19 6.09 -3.53 7.99
N ALA A 20 5.50 -4.72 7.94
CA ALA A 20 4.07 -4.96 8.20
C ALA A 20 3.63 -4.72 9.66
N ASP A 21 4.58 -4.60 10.59
CA ASP A 21 4.34 -4.31 12.01
C ASP A 21 3.96 -2.84 12.28
N GLY A 22 3.96 -2.00 11.25
CA GLY A 22 3.56 -0.59 11.33
C GLY A 22 4.67 0.35 11.83
N SER A 23 5.86 -0.17 12.13
CA SER A 23 7.00 0.61 12.64
C SER A 23 7.43 1.76 11.72
N GLN A 24 7.11 1.69 10.43
CA GLN A 24 7.42 2.73 9.44
C GLN A 24 6.20 3.49 8.91
N ASP A 25 5.01 3.30 9.48
CA ASP A 25 3.79 3.90 8.93
C ASP A 25 3.82 5.43 9.00
N LEU A 26 4.47 6.02 10.00
CA LEU A 26 4.66 7.47 10.11
C LEU A 26 5.56 8.01 8.99
N TYR A 27 6.64 7.31 8.67
CA TYR A 27 7.54 7.69 7.57
C TYR A 27 6.83 7.61 6.22
N VAL A 28 6.13 6.50 5.96
CA VAL A 28 5.36 6.31 4.72
C VAL A 28 4.26 7.37 4.60
N SER A 29 3.58 7.68 5.70
CA SER A 29 2.56 8.73 5.77
C SER A 29 3.13 10.09 5.34
N ALA A 30 4.27 10.48 5.89
CA ALA A 30 4.94 11.74 5.56
C ALA A 30 5.40 11.77 4.10
N MET A 31 6.03 10.69 3.61
CA MET A 31 6.55 10.60 2.25
C MET A 31 5.46 10.63 1.17
N LEU A 32 4.29 10.06 1.47
CA LEU A 32 3.19 9.95 0.51
C LEU A 32 2.11 11.02 0.68
N GLY A 33 2.19 11.84 1.73
CA GLY A 33 1.17 12.85 2.03
C GLY A 33 -0.18 12.23 2.38
N ILE A 34 -0.20 11.06 3.01
CA ILE A 34 -1.44 10.33 3.36
C ILE A 34 -1.56 10.22 4.88
N PRO A 35 -2.78 10.15 5.43
CA PRO A 35 -2.93 9.89 6.86
C PRO A 35 -2.31 8.54 7.25
N GLN A 36 -1.57 8.51 8.36
CA GLN A 36 -0.95 7.29 8.89
C GLN A 36 -1.95 6.14 9.05
N SER A 37 -3.18 6.45 9.47
CA SER A 37 -4.28 5.48 9.61
C SER A 37 -4.69 4.79 8.30
N ARG A 38 -4.34 5.35 7.13
CA ARG A 38 -4.62 4.75 5.81
C ARG A 38 -3.51 3.82 5.32
N VAL A 39 -2.29 3.93 5.87
CA VAL A 39 -1.10 3.22 5.37
C VAL A 39 -1.30 1.70 5.37
N ALA A 40 -1.73 1.13 6.50
CA ALA A 40 -1.98 -0.31 6.62
C ALA A 40 -3.08 -0.80 5.66
N GLY A 41 -4.15 -0.02 5.50
CA GLY A 41 -5.26 -0.33 4.61
C GLY A 41 -4.83 -0.36 3.14
N GLU A 42 -4.10 0.67 2.69
CA GLU A 42 -3.60 0.74 1.31
C GLU A 42 -2.56 -0.34 1.02
N ARG A 43 -1.68 -0.67 1.99
CA ARG A 43 -0.75 -1.81 1.86
C ARG A 43 -1.48 -3.14 1.69
N LYS A 44 -2.52 -3.38 2.50
CA LYS A 44 -3.34 -4.61 2.41
C LYS A 44 -4.06 -4.70 1.06
N LYS A 45 -4.60 -3.59 0.54
CA LYS A 45 -5.20 -3.54 -0.80
C LYS A 45 -4.18 -3.93 -1.87
N LEU A 46 -2.98 -3.35 -1.84
CA LEU A 46 -1.91 -3.65 -2.80
C LEU A 46 -1.44 -5.11 -2.71
N LEU A 47 -1.25 -5.64 -1.51
CA LEU A 47 -0.90 -7.06 -1.31
C LEU A 47 -2.00 -8.01 -1.81
N GLY A 48 -3.28 -7.66 -1.57
CA GLY A 48 -4.42 -8.41 -2.09
C GLY A 48 -4.44 -8.46 -3.62
N HIS A 49 -4.15 -7.34 -4.30
CA HIS A 49 -3.98 -7.30 -5.74
C HIS A 49 -2.78 -8.14 -6.22
N VAL A 50 -1.62 -8.06 -5.55
CA VAL A 50 -0.43 -8.83 -5.93
C VAL A 50 -0.63 -10.34 -5.78
N LEU A 51 -1.39 -10.79 -4.77
CA LEU A 51 -1.70 -12.20 -4.58
C LEU A 51 -2.77 -12.69 -5.58
N GLY A 52 -3.80 -11.89 -5.85
CA GLY A 52 -4.81 -12.20 -6.88
C GLY A 52 -4.22 -12.27 -8.29
N ASP A 53 -3.33 -11.34 -8.64
CA ASP A 53 -2.72 -11.26 -9.97
C ASP A 53 -1.72 -12.41 -10.21
N ARG A 54 -1.04 -12.90 -9.15
CA ARG A 54 -0.20 -14.11 -9.22
C ARG A 54 -1.01 -15.39 -9.37
N GLY A 55 -2.23 -15.44 -8.82
CA GLY A 55 -3.15 -16.57 -9.01
C GLY A 55 -3.71 -16.66 -10.43
N ASN A 56 -3.89 -15.51 -11.09
CA ASN A 56 -4.46 -15.43 -12.44
C ASN A 56 -3.47 -15.77 -13.56
N ARG A 57 -2.15 -15.67 -13.35
CA ARG A 57 -1.12 -16.03 -14.33
C ARG A 57 -0.76 -17.53 -14.38
N ARG A 58 -1.40 -18.37 -13.56
CA ARG A 58 -1.17 -19.83 -13.50
C ARG A 58 -2.33 -20.66 -14.04
N ARG A 59 -3.31 -20.05 -14.71
CA ARG A 59 -4.43 -20.74 -15.38
C ARG A 59 -4.36 -20.52 -16.88
#